data_AF-A0A926PRJ3-F1
#
_entry.id   AF-A0A926PRJ3-F1
#
_cell.length_a   1.000
_cell.length_b   1.000
_cell.length_c   1.000
_cell.angle_alpha   90.00
_cell.angle_beta   90.00
_cell.angle_gamma   90.00
#
_symmetry.space_group_name_H-M   'P 1'
#
loop_
_entity.id
_entity.type
_entity.pdbx_description
1 polymer ?
#
loop_
_entity_poly.entity_id
_entity_poly.type
_entity_poly.pdbx_seq_one_letter_code
_entity_poly.pdbx_strand_id
1 'polypeptide(L)'
;MQQSGFPAAWDSRISVKQRLLLPMFVGVAFGTCAILIDQITGATSILAAKVGSDFNVGFPGSLFVYTGGAIKLESVFRIIPIPIILWLGSSVFLKGRAQNKIFWILAVLTSAVEPIIQGIPLMQLAGGEIGGFSFAAYAIHAYAFNFASAVCFRFYGLLGAVLVRFGNYIIWHIGFGFYLQYLTR
;
A
#
# COMPACT_ATOMS: atom_id res chain seq x y z
N MET A 1 -22.50 -3.29 -14.57
CA MET A 1 -21.74 -2.88 -13.36
C MET A 1 -22.69 -2.95 -12.18
N GLN A 2 -22.25 -3.41 -11.00
CA GLN A 2 -23.10 -3.40 -9.80
C GLN A 2 -23.36 -1.96 -9.32
N GLN A 3 -24.34 -1.74 -8.43
CA GLN A 3 -24.64 -0.41 -7.89
C GLN A 3 -23.44 0.25 -7.19
N SER A 4 -22.54 -0.54 -6.60
CA SER A 4 -21.27 -0.07 -6.02
C SER A 4 -20.23 0.35 -7.07
N GLY A 5 -20.45 -0.01 -8.33
CA GLY A 5 -19.56 0.18 -9.49
C GLY A 5 -18.27 -0.60 -9.46
N PHE A 6 -18.03 -1.43 -8.45
CA PHE A 6 -16.91 -2.35 -8.40
C PHE A 6 -17.27 -3.71 -9.01
N PRO A 7 -16.29 -4.48 -9.50
CA PRO A 7 -16.48 -5.89 -9.81
C PRO A 7 -16.95 -6.66 -8.57
N ALA A 8 -17.75 -7.71 -8.79
CA ALA A 8 -18.02 -8.68 -7.72
C ALA A 8 -16.71 -9.34 -7.27
N ALA A 9 -16.64 -9.79 -6.01
CA ALA A 9 -15.45 -10.46 -5.48
C ALA A 9 -14.97 -11.62 -6.36
N TRP A 10 -15.91 -12.31 -7.02
CA TRP A 10 -15.63 -13.39 -7.96
C TRP A 10 -16.23 -13.16 -9.35
N ASP A 11 -15.98 -11.99 -9.94
CA ASP A 11 -16.46 -11.63 -11.29
C ASP A 11 -15.84 -12.51 -12.40
N SER A 12 -16.64 -13.38 -13.03
CA SER A 12 -16.19 -14.34 -14.05
C SER A 12 -15.58 -13.69 -15.30
N ARG A 13 -15.76 -12.40 -15.51
CA ARG A 13 -15.17 -11.64 -16.63
C ARG A 13 -13.69 -11.32 -16.42
N ILE A 14 -13.20 -11.45 -15.18
CA ILE A 14 -11.81 -11.17 -14.82
C ILE A 14 -11.08 -12.51 -14.68
N SER A 15 -10.07 -12.73 -15.51
CA SER A 15 -9.27 -13.96 -15.45
C SER A 15 -8.50 -14.06 -14.12
N VAL A 16 -8.21 -15.29 -13.69
CA VAL A 16 -7.41 -15.54 -12.48
C VAL A 16 -6.04 -14.86 -12.54
N LYS A 17 -5.40 -14.83 -13.73
CA LYS A 17 -4.12 -14.13 -13.91
C LYS A 17 -4.24 -12.63 -13.66
N GLN A 18 -5.27 -11.98 -14.21
CA GLN A 18 -5.50 -10.55 -14.00
C GLN A 18 -5.90 -10.24 -12.56
N ARG A 19 -6.66 -11.13 -11.92
CA ARG A 19 -7.11 -10.94 -10.53
C ARG A 19 -5.99 -11.14 -9.51
N LEU A 20 -5.11 -12.11 -9.75
CA LEU A 20 -4.13 -12.55 -8.76
C LEU A 20 -2.69 -12.15 -9.12
N LEU A 21 -2.23 -12.54 -10.31
CA LEU A 21 -0.82 -12.39 -10.67
C LEU A 21 -0.44 -10.94 -10.94
N LEU A 22 -1.25 -10.21 -11.71
CA LEU A 22 -0.90 -8.83 -12.07
C LEU A 22 -0.82 -7.91 -10.83
N PRO A 23 -1.80 -7.89 -9.90
CA PRO A 23 -1.69 -7.11 -8.67
C PRO A 23 -0.48 -7.52 -7.81
N MET A 24 -0.22 -8.82 -7.69
CA MET A 24 0.96 -9.34 -6.98
C MET A 24 2.26 -8.81 -7.60
N PHE A 25 2.41 -8.89 -8.93
CA PHE A 25 3.59 -8.39 -9.63
C PHE A 25 3.78 -6.87 -9.47
N VAL A 26 2.69 -6.10 -9.53
CA VAL A 26 2.73 -4.66 -9.25
C VAL A 26 3.25 -4.43 -7.82
N GLY A 27 2.73 -5.17 -6.84
CA GLY A 27 3.22 -5.13 -5.46
C GLY A 27 4.71 -5.42 -5.33
N VAL A 28 5.16 -6.52 -5.92
CA VAL A 28 6.58 -6.94 -5.93
C VAL A 28 7.48 -5.87 -6.54
N ALA A 29 7.06 -5.24 -7.64
CA ALA A 29 7.79 -4.15 -8.26
C ALA A 29 7.94 -2.95 -7.30
N PHE A 30 6.85 -2.53 -6.65
CA PHE A 30 6.93 -1.48 -5.63
C PHE A 30 7.77 -1.87 -4.41
N GLY A 31 7.74 -3.14 -3.99
CA GLY A 31 8.59 -3.64 -2.91
C GLY A 31 10.07 -3.56 -3.27
N THR A 32 10.40 -3.90 -4.51
CA THR A 32 11.77 -3.78 -5.04
C THR A 32 12.20 -2.31 -5.09
N CYS A 33 11.35 -1.40 -5.55
CA CYS A 33 11.62 0.03 -5.52
C CYS A 33 11.82 0.55 -4.09
N ALA A 34 11.08 0.04 -3.10
CA ALA A 34 11.26 0.43 -1.69
C ALA A 34 12.65 0.04 -1.18
N ILE A 35 13.13 -1.16 -1.51
CA ILE A 35 14.50 -1.60 -1.19
C ILE A 35 15.51 -0.65 -1.82
N LEU A 36 15.38 -0.32 -3.10
CA LEU A 36 16.31 0.58 -3.78
C LEU A 36 16.35 1.97 -3.15
N ILE A 37 15.19 2.54 -2.82
CA ILE A 37 15.09 3.83 -2.12
C ILE A 37 15.82 3.74 -0.78
N ASP A 38 15.59 2.68 -0.01
CA ASP A 38 16.24 2.47 1.28
C ASP A 38 17.76 2.32 1.15
N GLN A 39 18.25 1.54 0.19
CA GLN A 39 19.69 1.38 -0.06
C GLN A 39 20.37 2.70 -0.43
N ILE A 40 19.67 3.60 -1.11
CA ILE A 40 20.19 4.94 -1.48
C ILE A 40 20.15 5.90 -0.28
N THR A 41 19.09 5.81 0.55
CA THR A 41 18.79 6.82 1.58
C THR A 41 19.27 6.44 2.98
N GLY A 42 19.50 5.15 3.24
CA GLY A 42 19.80 4.62 4.57
C GLY A 42 18.67 4.83 5.58
N ALA A 43 17.44 5.06 5.14
CA ALA A 43 16.36 5.50 6.02
C ALA A 43 16.05 4.47 7.12
N THR A 44 16.01 3.18 6.79
CA THR A 44 15.73 2.14 7.80
C THR A 44 16.85 1.97 8.82
N SER A 45 18.12 2.13 8.44
CA SER A 45 19.23 2.02 9.40
C SER A 45 19.24 3.19 10.38
N ILE A 46 18.94 4.40 9.91
CA ILE A 46 18.74 5.59 10.75
C ILE A 46 17.59 5.34 11.74
N LEU A 47 16.44 4.89 11.25
CA LEU A 47 15.28 4.62 12.10
C LEU A 47 15.55 3.50 13.12
N ALA A 48 16.23 2.42 12.70
CA ALA A 48 16.60 1.32 13.58
C ALA A 48 17.56 1.79 14.70
N ALA A 49 18.53 2.64 14.37
CA ALA A 49 19.43 3.23 15.36
C ALA A 49 18.69 4.11 16.38
N LYS A 50 17.64 4.83 15.96
CA LYS A 50 16.81 5.66 16.86
C LYS A 50 15.92 4.85 17.79
N VAL A 51 15.33 3.76 17.28
CA VAL A 51 14.40 2.92 18.07
C VAL A 51 15.13 1.87 18.91
N GLY A 52 16.37 1.53 18.54
CA GLY A 52 17.16 0.48 19.20
C GLY A 52 16.72 -0.95 18.82
N SER A 53 15.94 -1.09 17.75
CA SER A 53 15.48 -2.38 17.21
C SER A 53 15.40 -2.32 15.70
N ASP A 54 15.38 -3.49 15.05
CA ASP A 54 15.14 -3.54 13.60
C ASP A 54 13.80 -2.91 13.24
N PHE A 55 13.79 -2.22 12.09
CA PHE A 55 12.59 -1.61 11.55
C PHE A 55 11.53 -2.66 11.17
N ASN A 56 11.99 -3.83 10.70
CA ASN A 56 11.12 -4.94 10.32
C ASN A 56 10.97 -5.95 11.47
N VAL A 57 9.77 -6.51 11.61
CA VAL A 57 9.52 -7.67 12.49
C VAL A 57 10.29 -8.86 11.95
N GLY A 58 10.92 -9.62 12.85
CA GLY A 58 11.72 -10.79 12.45
C GLY A 58 10.92 -12.02 12.03
N PHE A 59 11.60 -12.89 11.30
CA PHE A 59 11.04 -14.16 10.85
C PHE A 59 10.96 -15.16 12.02
N PRO A 60 9.91 -16.01 12.13
CA PRO A 60 8.76 -16.16 11.22
C PRO A 60 7.58 -15.22 11.50
N GLY A 61 7.63 -14.41 12.56
CA GLY A 61 6.54 -13.52 12.96
C GLY A 61 6.12 -12.52 11.87
N SER A 62 7.09 -12.10 11.05
CA SER A 62 6.88 -11.24 9.87
C SER A 62 5.79 -11.76 8.93
N LEU A 63 5.68 -13.07 8.71
CA LEU A 63 4.65 -13.65 7.85
C LEU A 63 3.24 -13.27 8.32
N PHE A 64 2.98 -13.38 9.61
CA PHE A 64 1.65 -13.10 10.18
C PHE A 64 1.40 -11.60 10.30
N VAL A 65 2.39 -10.85 10.80
CA VAL A 65 2.25 -9.40 11.02
C VAL A 65 2.01 -8.67 9.70
N TYR A 66 2.80 -8.97 8.68
CA TYR A 66 2.69 -8.26 7.40
C TYR A 66 1.53 -8.77 6.57
N THR A 67 1.20 -10.06 6.56
CA THR A 67 -0.03 -10.53 5.88
C THR A 67 -1.28 -9.92 6.50
N GLY A 68 -1.40 -9.95 7.84
CA GLY A 68 -2.50 -9.31 8.55
C GLY A 68 -2.50 -7.79 8.37
N GLY A 69 -1.32 -7.18 8.37
CA GLY A 69 -1.13 -5.75 8.10
C GLY A 69 -1.62 -5.34 6.71
N ALA A 70 -1.34 -6.15 5.68
CA ALA A 70 -1.77 -5.89 4.32
C ALA A 70 -3.30 -5.85 4.22
N ILE A 71 -3.97 -6.86 4.78
CA ILE A 71 -5.43 -6.93 4.82
C ILE A 71 -6.00 -5.76 5.62
N LYS A 72 -5.45 -5.50 6.81
CA LYS A 72 -5.91 -4.42 7.71
C LYS A 72 -5.83 -3.05 7.04
N LEU A 73 -4.67 -2.68 6.50
CA LEU A 73 -4.47 -1.35 5.93
C LEU A 73 -5.29 -1.13 4.67
N GLU A 74 -5.39 -2.14 3.80
CA GLU A 74 -6.26 -2.04 2.63
C GLU A 74 -7.75 -1.96 3.01
N SER A 75 -8.15 -2.67 4.06
CA SER A 75 -9.50 -2.59 4.62
C SER A 75 -9.81 -1.19 5.11
N VAL A 76 -8.91 -0.63 5.93
CA VAL A 76 -9.08 0.66 6.60
C VAL A 76 -9.02 1.83 5.62
N PHE A 77 -8.16 1.80 4.60
CA PHE A 77 -7.95 2.97 3.73
C PHE A 77 -8.66 2.90 2.38
N ARG A 78 -9.00 1.71 1.88
CA ARG A 78 -9.55 1.57 0.51
C ARG A 78 -10.82 0.75 0.46
N ILE A 79 -10.74 -0.52 0.82
CA ILE A 79 -11.81 -1.51 0.59
C ILE A 79 -13.10 -1.11 1.30
N ILE A 80 -13.03 -0.53 2.50
CA ILE A 80 -14.22 -0.05 3.22
C ILE A 80 -14.55 1.41 2.85
N PRO A 81 -13.62 2.39 2.96
CA PRO A 81 -14.00 3.78 2.77
C PRO A 81 -14.39 4.14 1.33
N ILE A 82 -13.66 3.63 0.32
CA ILE A 82 -13.90 4.03 -1.06
C ILE A 82 -15.29 3.58 -1.52
N PRO A 83 -15.72 2.31 -1.35
CA PRO A 83 -17.08 1.92 -1.75
C PRO A 83 -18.17 2.66 -0.98
N ILE A 84 -18.01 2.91 0.33
CA ILE A 84 -19.00 3.65 1.13
C ILE A 84 -19.15 5.07 0.61
N ILE A 85 -18.05 5.80 0.46
CA ILE A 85 -18.09 7.20 0.01
C ILE A 85 -18.53 7.29 -1.46
N LEU A 86 -18.11 6.34 -2.30
CA LEU A 86 -18.55 6.27 -3.70
C LEU A 86 -20.05 6.01 -3.81
N TRP A 87 -20.58 5.09 -2.99
CA TRP A 87 -22.00 4.79 -2.95
C TRP A 87 -22.81 6.00 -2.46
N LEU A 88 -22.42 6.62 -1.34
CA LEU A 88 -23.07 7.84 -0.84
C LEU A 88 -23.01 8.98 -1.87
N GLY A 89 -21.81 9.30 -2.35
CA GLY A 89 -21.59 10.40 -3.30
C GLY A 89 -22.30 10.19 -4.62
N SER A 90 -22.10 9.03 -5.25
CA SER A 90 -22.63 8.78 -6.58
C SER A 90 -24.06 8.26 -6.56
N SER A 91 -24.33 7.18 -5.82
CA SER A 91 -25.63 6.49 -5.89
C SER A 91 -26.71 7.24 -5.12
N VAL A 92 -26.41 7.72 -3.91
CA VAL A 92 -27.38 8.41 -3.06
C VAL A 92 -27.55 9.88 -3.48
N PHE A 93 -26.47 10.68 -3.45
CA PHE A 93 -26.58 12.12 -3.70
C PHE A 93 -26.69 12.49 -5.17
N LEU A 94 -25.91 11.83 -6.04
CA LEU A 94 -25.89 12.14 -7.47
C LEU A 94 -26.75 11.20 -8.33
N LYS A 95 -27.60 10.36 -7.71
CA LYS A 95 -28.54 9.44 -8.39
C LYS A 95 -27.85 8.56 -9.46
N GLY A 96 -26.69 8.00 -9.11
CA GLY A 96 -25.85 7.16 -9.97
C GLY A 96 -24.91 7.91 -10.93
N ARG A 97 -24.88 9.25 -10.90
CA ARG A 97 -24.01 10.05 -11.79
C ARG A 97 -22.61 10.20 -11.21
N ALA A 98 -21.65 10.52 -12.08
CA ALA A 98 -20.27 10.86 -11.75
C ALA A 98 -19.45 9.79 -10.99
N GLN A 99 -19.91 8.53 -10.95
CA GLN A 99 -19.23 7.46 -10.21
C GLN A 99 -17.75 7.33 -10.56
N ASN A 100 -17.40 7.32 -11.85
CA ASN A 100 -16.01 7.22 -12.28
C ASN A 100 -15.17 8.42 -11.78
N LYS A 101 -15.71 9.65 -11.86
CA LYS A 101 -15.01 10.86 -11.39
C LYS A 101 -14.79 10.82 -9.88
N ILE A 102 -15.81 10.47 -9.11
CA ILE A 102 -15.72 10.36 -7.64
C ILE A 102 -14.70 9.29 -7.27
N PHE A 103 -14.71 8.13 -7.93
CA PHE A 103 -13.72 7.08 -7.68
C PHE A 103 -12.29 7.59 -7.83
N TRP A 104 -11.97 8.28 -8.93
CA TRP A 104 -10.62 8.79 -9.16
C TRP A 104 -10.21 9.87 -8.17
N ILE A 105 -11.14 10.74 -7.76
CA ILE A 105 -10.90 11.70 -6.67
C ILE A 105 -10.57 10.95 -5.38
N LEU A 106 -11.35 9.93 -5.00
CA LEU A 106 -11.09 9.13 -3.81
C LEU A 106 -9.77 8.37 -3.91
N ALA A 107 -9.42 7.81 -5.07
CA ALA A 107 -8.14 7.13 -5.29
C ALA A 107 -6.97 8.09 -5.04
N VAL A 108 -7.02 9.32 -5.57
CA VAL A 108 -6.03 10.38 -5.33
C VAL A 108 -5.93 10.73 -3.84
N LEU A 109 -7.07 11.03 -3.19
CA LEU A 109 -7.11 11.49 -1.81
C LEU A 109 -6.64 10.41 -0.83
N THR A 110 -7.19 9.20 -0.93
CA THR A 110 -6.81 8.07 -0.07
C THR A 110 -5.35 7.66 -0.22
N SER A 111 -4.74 7.91 -1.38
CA SER A 111 -3.33 7.57 -1.62
C SER A 111 -2.36 8.50 -0.91
N ALA A 112 -2.78 9.73 -0.60
CA ALA A 112 -2.01 10.68 0.20
C ALA A 112 -2.08 10.41 1.71
N VAL A 113 -3.08 9.66 2.19
CA VAL A 113 -3.33 9.49 3.63
C VAL A 113 -2.16 8.82 4.35
N GLU A 114 -1.66 7.69 3.83
CA GLU A 114 -0.57 6.95 4.47
C GLU A 114 0.75 7.75 4.55
N PRO A 115 1.29 8.36 3.48
CA PRO A 115 2.52 9.15 3.61
C PRO A 115 2.36 10.36 4.53
N ILE A 116 1.15 10.91 4.70
CA ILE A 116 0.89 11.96 5.68
C ILE A 116 0.90 11.40 7.11
N ILE A 117 0.10 10.36 7.36
CA ILE A 117 -0.11 9.82 8.72
C ILE A 117 1.10 9.02 9.22
N GLN A 118 1.85 8.35 8.35
CA GLN A 118 3.03 7.57 8.73
C GLN A 118 4.34 8.31 8.45
N GLY A 119 4.45 8.99 7.31
CA GLY A 119 5.69 9.67 6.94
C GLY A 119 6.08 10.80 7.88
N ILE A 120 5.11 11.62 8.32
CA ILE A 120 5.39 12.73 9.24
C ILE A 120 5.91 12.20 10.60
N PRO A 121 5.26 11.21 11.25
CA PRO A 121 5.81 10.63 12.47
C PRO A 121 7.20 9.98 12.29
N LEU A 122 7.46 9.31 11.16
CA LEU A 122 8.78 8.73 10.88
C LEU A 122 9.86 9.81 10.76
N MET A 123 9.54 10.94 10.14
CA MET A 123 10.43 12.10 10.08
C MET A 123 10.73 12.69 11.45
N GLN A 124 9.71 12.79 12.30
CA GLN A 124 9.87 13.27 13.68
C GLN A 124 10.75 12.31 14.50
N LEU A 125 10.51 11.01 14.37
CA LEU A 125 11.30 9.97 15.03
C LEU A 125 12.77 9.99 14.60
N ALA A 126 13.03 10.28 13.32
CA ALA A 126 14.39 10.41 12.81
C ALA A 126 15.15 11.64 13.35
N GLY A 127 14.49 12.59 14.01
CA GLY A 127 15.14 13.74 14.63
C GLY A 127 15.90 14.64 13.65
N GLY A 128 15.48 14.67 12.37
CA GLY A 128 16.14 15.44 11.31
C GLY A 128 17.25 14.72 10.55
N GLU A 129 17.57 13.45 10.89
CA GLU A 129 18.60 12.67 10.19
C GLU A 129 18.13 12.13 8.84
N ILE A 130 16.82 11.95 8.65
CA ILE A 130 16.25 11.72 7.32
C ILE A 130 16.15 13.07 6.62
N GLY A 131 16.93 13.25 5.54
CA GLY A 131 16.90 14.47 4.74
C GLY A 131 15.61 14.62 3.91
N GLY A 132 15.36 15.84 3.42
CA GLY A 132 14.17 16.14 2.61
C GLY A 132 14.08 15.30 1.32
N PHE A 133 15.21 14.92 0.73
CA PHE A 133 15.24 14.00 -0.42
C PHE A 133 14.68 12.62 -0.06
N SER A 134 15.15 12.03 1.05
CA SER A 134 14.70 10.72 1.51
C SER A 134 13.21 10.71 1.82
N PHE A 135 12.71 11.77 2.46
CA PHE A 135 11.28 11.94 2.70
C PHE A 135 10.47 12.06 1.41
N ALA A 136 10.93 12.88 0.46
CA ALA A 136 10.25 13.05 -0.82
C ALA A 136 10.21 11.73 -1.62
N ALA A 137 11.31 10.99 -1.65
CA ALA A 137 11.38 9.68 -2.29
C ALA A 137 10.38 8.69 -1.67
N TYR A 138 10.35 8.61 -0.33
CA TYR A 138 9.36 7.81 0.39
C TYR A 138 7.93 8.26 0.09
N ALA A 139 7.62 9.55 0.19
CA ALA A 139 6.26 10.07 0.03
C ALA A 139 5.73 9.84 -1.39
N ILE A 140 6.56 10.07 -2.41
CA ILE A 140 6.23 9.81 -3.81
C ILE A 140 6.01 8.31 -4.05
N HIS A 141 6.91 7.47 -3.54
CA HIS A 141 6.77 6.02 -3.64
C HIS A 141 5.49 5.53 -2.95
N ALA A 142 5.27 5.90 -1.69
CA ALA A 142 4.12 5.50 -0.90
C ALA A 142 2.81 5.97 -1.57
N TYR A 143 2.77 7.20 -2.08
CA TYR A 143 1.62 7.71 -2.83
C TYR A 143 1.36 6.88 -4.09
N ALA A 144 2.39 6.64 -4.92
CA ALA A 144 2.26 5.89 -6.16
C ALA A 144 1.84 4.44 -5.93
N PHE A 145 2.43 3.77 -4.93
CA PHE A 145 2.07 2.43 -4.49
C PHE A 145 0.61 2.35 -4.07
N ASN A 146 0.18 3.31 -3.26
CA ASN A 146 -1.19 3.40 -2.77
C ASN A 146 -2.20 3.69 -3.87
N PHE A 147 -1.83 4.52 -4.83
CA PHE A 147 -2.64 4.81 -6.01
C PHE A 147 -2.76 3.57 -6.90
N ALA A 148 -1.66 2.84 -7.11
CA ALA A 148 -1.68 1.58 -7.85
C ALA A 148 -2.57 0.52 -7.18
N SER A 149 -2.57 0.45 -5.85
CA SER A 149 -3.50 -0.40 -5.08
C SER A 149 -4.96 -0.01 -5.33
N ALA A 150 -5.28 1.29 -5.30
CA ALA A 150 -6.63 1.78 -5.63
C ALA A 150 -7.03 1.47 -7.09
N VAL A 151 -6.12 1.62 -8.04
CA VAL A 151 -6.32 1.24 -9.45
C VAL A 151 -6.61 -0.26 -9.57
N CYS A 152 -5.81 -1.11 -8.93
CA CYS A 152 -6.03 -2.55 -8.94
C CYS A 152 -7.36 -2.92 -8.27
N PHE A 153 -7.76 -2.22 -7.21
CA PHE A 153 -9.07 -2.38 -6.60
C PHE A 153 -10.21 -2.07 -7.58
N ARG A 154 -10.07 -0.99 -8.37
CA ARG A 154 -11.06 -0.59 -9.38
C ARG A 154 -11.31 -1.67 -10.42
N PHE A 155 -10.22 -2.25 -10.93
CA PHE A 155 -10.28 -3.15 -12.08
C PHE A 155 -10.39 -4.63 -11.70
N TYR A 156 -9.85 -5.01 -10.54
CA TYR A 156 -9.72 -6.42 -10.13
C TYR A 156 -10.47 -6.76 -8.84
N GLY A 157 -11.13 -5.77 -8.22
CA GLY A 157 -11.90 -5.96 -7.00
C GLY A 157 -11.02 -6.08 -5.75
N LEU A 158 -11.62 -6.55 -4.65
CA LEU A 158 -11.05 -6.54 -3.31
C LEU A 158 -9.65 -7.16 -3.24
N LEU A 159 -9.45 -8.34 -3.86
CA LEU A 159 -8.16 -9.02 -3.83
C LEU A 159 -7.07 -8.24 -4.56
N GLY A 160 -7.42 -7.43 -5.55
CA GLY A 160 -6.45 -6.60 -6.28
C GLY A 160 -5.68 -5.67 -5.36
N ALA A 161 -6.38 -4.92 -4.50
CA ALA A 161 -5.72 -4.05 -3.51
C ALA A 161 -4.86 -4.83 -2.52
N VAL A 162 -5.42 -5.90 -1.94
CA VAL A 162 -4.71 -6.72 -0.93
C VAL A 162 -3.44 -7.32 -1.51
N LEU A 163 -3.49 -7.83 -2.76
CA LEU A 163 -2.35 -8.48 -3.39
C LEU A 163 -1.26 -7.50 -3.82
N VAL A 164 -1.59 -6.26 -4.21
CA VAL A 164 -0.59 -5.20 -4.40
C VAL A 164 0.18 -4.97 -3.10
N ARG A 165 -0.53 -4.80 -1.96
CA ARG A 165 0.15 -4.57 -0.69
C ARG A 165 0.92 -5.79 -0.20
N PHE A 166 0.33 -6.97 -0.34
CA PHE A 166 0.97 -8.20 0.06
C PHE A 166 2.24 -8.48 -0.76
N GLY A 167 2.21 -8.27 -2.08
CA GLY A 167 3.40 -8.41 -2.93
C GLY A 167 4.53 -7.44 -2.53
N ASN A 168 4.18 -6.20 -2.20
CA ASN A 168 5.15 -5.24 -1.65
C ASN A 168 5.74 -5.74 -0.33
N TYR A 169 4.89 -6.21 0.59
CA TYR A 169 5.29 -6.65 1.92
C TYR A 169 6.14 -7.92 1.92
N ILE A 170 5.89 -8.85 1.00
CA ILE A 170 6.75 -10.03 0.79
C ILE A 170 8.18 -9.61 0.50
N ILE A 171 8.37 -8.61 -0.38
CA ILE A 171 9.70 -8.19 -0.80
C ILE A 171 10.35 -7.27 0.24
N TRP A 172 9.65 -6.21 0.62
CA TRP A 172 10.18 -5.14 1.47
C TRP A 172 10.27 -5.53 2.95
N HIS A 173 9.20 -6.07 3.51
CA HIS A 173 9.14 -6.31 4.95
C HIS A 173 9.61 -7.72 5.35
N ILE A 174 9.24 -8.74 4.57
CA ILE A 174 9.56 -10.14 4.89
C ILE A 174 10.94 -10.51 4.35
N GLY A 175 11.14 -10.43 3.03
CA GLY A 175 12.37 -10.86 2.36
C GLY A 175 13.57 -9.98 2.73
N PHE A 176 13.44 -8.68 2.52
CA PHE A 176 14.52 -7.75 2.86
C PHE A 176 14.73 -7.61 4.38
N GLY A 177 13.66 -7.65 5.18
CA GLY A 177 13.77 -7.73 6.64
C GLY A 177 14.55 -8.97 7.10
N PHE A 178 14.28 -10.14 6.52
CA PHE A 178 15.05 -11.36 6.78
C PHE A 178 16.52 -11.20 6.39
N TYR A 179 16.80 -10.64 5.22
CA TYR A 179 18.17 -10.36 4.77
C TYR A 179 18.94 -9.49 5.77
N LEU A 180 18.35 -8.37 6.20
CA LEU A 180 18.99 -7.44 7.14
C LEU A 180 19.27 -8.06 8.51
N GLN A 181 18.40 -8.94 8.99
CA GLN A 181 18.51 -9.52 10.33
C GLN A 181 19.49 -10.69 10.40
N TYR A 182 19.54 -11.53 9.36
CA TYR A 182 20.23 -12.82 9.42
C TYR A 182 21.43 -12.94 8.47
N LEU A 183 21.55 -12.07 7.46
CA LEU A 183 22.58 -12.19 6.42
C LEU A 183 23.60 -11.04 6.41
N THR A 184 23.34 -9.96 7.16
CA THR A 184 24.25 -8.81 7.27
C THR A 184 24.74 -8.51 8.69
N ARG A 185 24.37 -9.33 9.67
CA ARG A 185 24.86 -9.28 11.05
C ARG A 185 25.76 -10.47 11.33
#